data_AF-A0A7X6W305-F1
#
_entry.id   AF-A0A7X6W305-F1
#
_cell.length_a   1.000
_cell.length_b   1.000
_cell.length_c   1.000
_cell.angle_alpha   90.00
_cell.angle_beta   90.00
_cell.angle_gamma   90.00
#
_symmetry.space_group_name_H-M   'P 1'
#
loop_
_entity.id
_entity.type
_entity.pdbx_description
1 polymer ?
#
loop_
_entity_poly.entity_id
_entity_poly.type
_entity_poly.pdbx_seq_one_letter_code
_entity_poly.pdbx_strand_id
1 'polypeptide(L)'
;DGQGRTVRLQHPLGVAFHDRSLYVADTYNNKIKRIDPARRTAETFAGTGEASHQDGPGDEARFWEPGGLSIANGRLYVADTNNHAIRVVDLDNREVQTLSVGEA
;
A
#
# COMPACT_ATOMS: atom_id res chain seq x y z
N ASP A 1 -5.27 -5.69 -10.81
CA ASP A 1 -3.98 -6.22 -11.28
C ASP A 1 -4.08 -6.46 -12.77
N GLY A 2 -2.97 -6.47 -13.49
CA GLY A 2 -2.96 -6.64 -14.96
C GLY A 2 -2.05 -5.65 -15.67
N GLN A 3 -2.36 -5.35 -16.93
CA GLN A 3 -1.51 -4.56 -17.81
C GLN A 3 -2.29 -3.52 -18.62
N GLY A 4 -1.78 -2.30 -18.65
CA GLY A 4 -2.30 -1.19 -19.45
C GLY A 4 -3.76 -0.92 -19.18
N ARG A 5 -4.59 -0.96 -20.22
CA ARG A 5 -6.01 -0.59 -20.17
C ARG A 5 -6.89 -1.58 -19.40
N THR A 6 -6.38 -2.73 -18.99
CA THR A 6 -7.16 -3.70 -18.17
C THR A 6 -7.04 -3.41 -16.67
N VAL A 7 -6.04 -2.62 -16.25
CA VAL A 7 -5.90 -2.20 -14.86
C VAL A 7 -7.11 -1.36 -14.45
N ARG A 8 -7.62 -1.64 -13.26
CA ARG A 8 -8.68 -0.87 -12.59
C ARG A 8 -8.16 -0.50 -11.21
N LEU A 9 -8.25 0.79 -10.89
CA LEU A 9 -8.04 1.37 -9.57
C LEU A 9 -9.37 2.00 -9.16
N GLN A 10 -9.56 2.22 -7.87
CA GLN A 10 -10.76 2.85 -7.32
C GLN A 10 -10.38 3.95 -6.35
N HIS A 11 -10.62 5.19 -6.79
CA HIS A 11 -10.35 6.42 -6.03
C HIS A 11 -8.91 6.50 -5.46
N PRO A 12 -7.85 6.30 -6.28
CA PRO A 12 -6.48 6.32 -5.76
C PRO A 12 -6.08 7.73 -5.32
N LEU A 13 -5.58 7.87 -4.08
CA LEU A 13 -5.28 9.18 -3.47
C LEU A 13 -3.79 9.49 -3.31
N GLY A 14 -2.95 8.46 -3.12
CA GLY A 14 -1.53 8.63 -2.81
C GLY A 14 -0.63 7.87 -3.77
N VAL A 15 0.52 8.46 -4.11
CA VAL A 15 1.57 7.82 -4.91
C VAL A 15 2.96 8.04 -4.28
N ALA A 16 3.84 7.05 -4.38
CA ALA A 16 5.26 7.16 -4.05
C ALA A 16 6.09 6.41 -5.10
N PHE A 17 7.30 6.90 -5.41
CA PHE A 17 8.18 6.26 -6.40
C PHE A 17 9.47 5.76 -5.73
N HIS A 18 9.84 4.51 -6.00
CA HIS A 18 11.08 3.91 -5.52
C HIS A 18 11.51 2.76 -6.45
N ASP A 19 12.81 2.65 -6.72
CA ASP A 19 13.42 1.62 -7.57
C ASP A 19 12.59 1.27 -8.84
N ARG A 20 12.33 2.30 -9.66
CA ARG A 20 11.56 2.20 -10.93
C ARG A 20 10.10 1.76 -10.78
N SER A 21 9.59 1.63 -9.56
CA SER A 21 8.21 1.25 -9.27
C SER A 21 7.44 2.42 -8.66
N LEU A 22 6.19 2.58 -9.06
CA LEU A 22 5.21 3.42 -8.38
C LEU A 22 4.42 2.58 -7.39
N TYR A 23 4.32 3.05 -6.16
CA TYR A 23 3.41 2.54 -5.15
C TYR A 23 2.20 3.45 -5.12
N VAL A 24 1.01 2.88 -5.16
CA VAL A 24 -0.25 3.63 -5.24
C VAL A 24 -1.19 3.15 -4.15
N ALA A 25 -1.74 4.08 -3.38
CA ALA A 25 -2.83 3.79 -2.47
C ALA A 25 -4.11 3.69 -3.30
N ASP A 26 -4.56 2.46 -3.54
CA ASP A 26 -5.79 2.14 -4.27
C ASP A 26 -6.95 2.17 -3.26
N THR A 27 -7.28 3.38 -2.82
CA THR A 27 -7.94 3.70 -1.55
C THR A 27 -9.23 2.91 -1.35
N TYR A 28 -10.18 2.94 -2.29
CA TYR A 28 -11.47 2.24 -2.11
C TYR A 28 -11.40 0.73 -2.35
N ASN A 29 -10.29 0.25 -2.92
CA ASN A 29 -10.00 -1.18 -2.95
C ASN A 29 -9.25 -1.66 -1.70
N ASN A 30 -8.98 -0.79 -0.71
CA ASN A 30 -8.23 -1.08 0.52
C ASN A 30 -6.89 -1.79 0.25
N LYS A 31 -6.17 -1.35 -0.79
CA LYS A 31 -4.94 -2.00 -1.28
C LYS A 31 -3.84 -0.99 -1.54
N ILE A 32 -2.61 -1.47 -1.43
CA ILE A 32 -1.43 -0.83 -1.98
C ILE A 32 -1.07 -1.56 -3.28
N LYS A 33 -0.99 -0.82 -4.39
CA LYS A 33 -0.55 -1.34 -5.69
C LYS A 33 0.90 -1.02 -5.94
N ARG A 34 1.63 -1.95 -6.54
CA ARG A 34 2.92 -1.69 -7.20
C ARG A 34 2.69 -1.62 -8.71
N ILE A 35 3.18 -0.57 -9.34
CA ILE A 35 3.05 -0.32 -10.77
C ILE A 35 4.45 -0.17 -11.36
N ASP A 36 4.75 -0.95 -12.40
CA ASP A 36 5.89 -0.71 -13.28
C ASP A 36 5.43 0.25 -14.39
N PRO A 37 5.88 1.52 -14.40
CA PRO A 37 5.44 2.50 -15.38
C PRO A 37 5.99 2.22 -16.79
N ALA A 38 7.12 1.51 -16.91
CA ALA A 38 7.72 1.18 -18.21
C ALA A 38 6.96 0.03 -18.89
N ARG A 39 6.64 -1.02 -18.12
CA ARG A 39 5.87 -2.18 -18.61
C ARG A 39 4.36 -1.97 -18.57
N ARG A 40 3.91 -0.91 -17.88
CA ARG A 40 2.51 -0.59 -17.62
C ARG A 40 1.77 -1.73 -16.93
N THR A 41 2.44 -2.44 -16.03
CA THR A 41 1.85 -3.53 -15.23
C THR A 41 1.55 -3.04 -13.83
N ALA A 42 0.42 -3.50 -13.26
CA ALA A 42 0.03 -3.21 -11.89
C ALA A 42 -0.31 -4.50 -11.16
N GLU A 43 0.16 -4.63 -9.93
CA GLU A 43 -0.11 -5.77 -9.05
C GLU A 43 -0.42 -5.31 -7.63
N THR A 44 -1.12 -6.14 -6.87
CA THR A 44 -1.30 -5.91 -5.44
C THR A 44 0.03 -6.14 -4.73
N PHE A 45 0.55 -5.09 -4.08
CA PHE A 45 1.76 -5.17 -3.28
C PHE A 45 1.45 -5.59 -1.85
N ALA A 46 0.40 -5.00 -1.27
CA ALA A 46 -0.15 -5.38 0.02
C ALA A 46 -1.65 -5.07 0.10
N GLY A 47 -2.38 -5.79 0.96
CA GLY A 47 -3.81 -5.60 1.22
C GLY A 47 -4.68 -6.71 0.61
N THR A 48 -5.51 -7.36 1.42
CA THR A 48 -6.53 -8.32 0.93
C THR A 48 -7.64 -7.63 0.14
N GLY A 49 -7.94 -6.38 0.50
CA GLY A 49 -9.05 -5.57 0.01
C GLY A 49 -10.25 -5.50 0.96
N GLU A 50 -10.23 -6.31 2.03
CA GLU A 50 -11.20 -6.20 3.12
C GLU A 50 -10.84 -5.01 4.01
N ALA A 51 -11.79 -4.09 4.21
CA ALA A 51 -11.62 -2.92 5.07
C ALA A 51 -11.55 -3.36 6.54
N SER A 52 -10.35 -3.35 7.12
CA SER A 52 -10.11 -3.73 8.50
C SER A 52 -8.69 -3.30 8.94
N HIS A 53 -8.32 -3.60 10.19
CA HIS A 53 -7.00 -3.33 10.75
C HIS A 53 -6.32 -4.65 11.13
N GLN A 54 -5.42 -5.13 10.25
CA GLN A 54 -4.65 -6.35 10.48
C GLN A 54 -3.22 -6.20 9.94
N ASP A 55 -2.24 -6.40 10.81
CA ASP A 55 -0.81 -6.52 10.49
C ASP A 55 -0.45 -7.95 10.02
N GLY A 56 0.76 -8.13 9.53
CA GLY A 56 1.30 -9.42 9.06
C GLY A 56 1.78 -9.36 7.60
N PRO A 57 1.92 -10.53 6.94
CA PRO A 57 2.34 -10.60 5.55
C PRO A 57 1.48 -9.74 4.63
N GLY A 58 2.08 -9.11 3.62
CA GLY A 58 1.38 -8.15 2.76
C GLY A 58 0.12 -8.69 2.06
N ASP A 59 0.05 -9.99 1.78
CA ASP A 59 -1.13 -10.67 1.22
C ASP A 59 -2.22 -11.02 2.24
N GLU A 60 -1.92 -10.93 3.53
CA GLU A 60 -2.87 -11.12 4.65
C GLU A 60 -3.25 -9.81 5.34
N ALA A 61 -2.38 -8.80 5.26
CA ALA A 61 -2.59 -7.50 5.86
C ALA A 61 -3.84 -6.80 5.32
N ARG A 62 -4.48 -6.00 6.18
CA ARG A 62 -5.71 -5.27 5.87
C ARG A 62 -5.53 -3.78 6.16
N PHE A 63 -6.04 -2.97 5.25
CA PHE A 63 -6.08 -1.51 5.34
C PHE A 63 -7.52 -1.05 5.31
N TRP A 64 -7.77 0.22 5.65
CA TRP A 64 -9.07 0.85 5.51
C TRP A 64 -8.92 2.26 4.96
N GLU A 65 -9.20 2.39 3.66
CA GLU A 65 -9.06 3.63 2.89
C GLU A 65 -7.68 4.31 3.07
N PRO A 66 -6.59 3.63 2.68
CA PRO A 66 -5.25 4.23 2.73
C PRO A 66 -5.20 5.47 1.81
N GLY A 67 -4.76 6.60 2.35
CA GLY A 67 -4.87 7.90 1.68
C GLY A 67 -3.54 8.49 1.21
N GLY A 68 -2.44 8.22 1.92
CA GLY A 68 -1.13 8.82 1.65
C GLY A 68 -0.01 7.80 1.75
N LEU A 69 1.05 8.02 0.98
CA LEU A 69 2.23 7.15 0.89
C LEU A 69 3.52 7.96 0.98
N SER A 70 4.54 7.43 1.65
CA SER A 70 5.91 7.95 1.64
C SER A 70 6.90 6.80 1.77
N ILE A 71 8.10 6.93 1.20
CA ILE A 71 9.13 5.88 1.25
C ILE A 71 10.39 6.45 1.89
N ALA A 72 10.94 5.74 2.87
CA ALA A 72 12.25 6.02 3.46
C ALA A 72 12.87 4.74 4.02
N ASN A 73 14.19 4.60 3.93
CA ASN A 73 14.97 3.54 4.57
C ASN A 73 14.42 2.11 4.31
N GLY A 74 14.08 1.80 3.06
CA GLY A 74 13.57 0.47 2.66
C GLY A 74 12.13 0.20 3.10
N ARG A 75 11.40 1.20 3.59
CA ARG A 75 10.03 1.07 4.09
C ARG A 75 9.08 2.01 3.38
N LEU A 76 7.87 1.52 3.12
CA LEU A 76 6.73 2.31 2.67
C LEU A 76 5.84 2.63 3.87
N TYR A 77 5.71 3.90 4.18
CA TYR A 77 4.81 4.43 5.20
C TYR A 77 3.48 4.75 4.54
N VAL A 78 2.40 4.25 5.13
CA VAL A 78 1.03 4.36 4.64
C VAL A 78 0.20 5.08 5.69
N ALA A 79 -0.44 6.18 5.30
CA ALA A 79 -1.51 6.77 6.09
C ALA A 79 -2.78 5.94 5.89
N ASP A 80 -3.11 5.09 6.86
CA ASP A 80 -4.25 4.18 6.84
C ASP A 80 -5.45 4.87 7.49
N THR A 81 -6.09 5.73 6.70
CA THR A 81 -6.88 6.88 7.17
C THR A 81 -8.00 6.49 8.13
N ASN A 82 -8.82 5.49 7.75
CA ASN A 82 -9.98 5.10 8.55
C ASN A 82 -9.62 4.14 9.69
N ASN A 83 -8.41 3.60 9.68
CA ASN A 83 -7.85 2.90 10.84
C ASN A 83 -7.13 3.85 11.82
N HIS A 84 -7.03 5.14 11.48
CA HIS A 84 -6.32 6.15 12.29
C HIS A 84 -4.87 5.77 12.61
N ALA A 85 -4.21 5.07 11.68
CA ALA A 85 -2.90 4.47 11.90
C ALA A 85 -1.90 4.86 10.81
N ILE A 86 -0.62 4.85 11.17
CA ILE A 86 0.48 4.80 10.20
C ILE A 86 0.91 3.34 10.10
N ARG A 87 0.82 2.78 8.90
CA ARG A 87 1.27 1.41 8.62
C ARG A 87 2.61 1.47 7.91
N VAL A 88 3.46 0.49 8.18
CA VAL A 88 4.81 0.39 7.64
C VAL A 88 4.87 -0.92 6.89
N VAL A 89 5.16 -0.85 5.60
CA VAL A 89 5.39 -2.01 4.75
C VAL A 89 6.87 -2.10 4.46
N ASP A 90 7.49 -3.22 4.83
CA ASP A 90 8.86 -3.53 4.43
C ASP A 90 8.90 -3.79 2.91
N LEU A 91 9.78 -3.11 2.18
CA LEU A 91 9.80 -3.20 0.72
C LEU A 91 10.41 -4.51 0.19
N ASP A 92 11.21 -5.20 1.01
CA ASP A 92 11.90 -6.43 0.62
C ASP A 92 11.02 -7.66 0.86
N ASN A 93 10.42 -7.78 2.04
CA ASN A 93 9.62 -8.97 2.42
C ASN A 93 8.11 -8.74 2.45
N ARG A 94 7.65 -7.49 2.30
CA ARG A 94 6.23 -7.07 2.32
C ARG A 94 5.52 -7.25 3.66
N GLU A 95 6.25 -7.44 4.76
CA GLU A 95 5.66 -7.46 6.09
C GLU A 95 5.04 -6.10 6.41
N VAL A 96 3.80 -6.10 6.91
CA VAL A 96 3.05 -4.91 7.30
C VAL A 96 2.96 -4.85 8.82
N GLN A 97 3.35 -3.72 9.39
CA GLN A 97 3.26 -3.46 10.83
C GLN A 97 2.67 -2.08 11.09
N THR A 98 2.01 -1.93 12.24
CA THR A 98 1.55 -0.62 12.71
C THR A 98 2.71 0.12 13.38
N LEU A 99 2.95 1.37 12.97
CA LEU A 99 3.91 2.24 13.63
C LEU A 99 3.29 2.83 14.90
N SER A 100 3.76 2.38 16.06
CA SER A 100 3.41 2.99 17.34
C SER A 100 4.07 4.36 17.48
N VAL A 101 3.26 5.42 17.55
CA VAL A 101 3.67 6.78 17.90
C VAL A 101 3.18 7.10 19.32
N GLY A 102 3.85 6.52 20.31
CA GLY A 102 3.56 6.65 21.74
C GLY A 102 4.56 5.83 22.56
N GLU A 103 4.67 6.11 23.87
CA GLU A 103 5.53 5.29 24.74
C GLU A 103 4.95 3.89 24.96
N ALA A 104 5.86 2.92 25.08
CA ALA A 104 5.58 1.50 25.31
C ALA A 104 4.97 1.25 26.70
#